data_AF-A0A378N9Q2-F1
#
_entry.id   AF-A0A378N9Q2-F1
#
_cell.length_a   1.000
_cell.length_b   1.000
_cell.length_c   1.000
_cell.angle_alpha   90.00
_cell.angle_beta   90.00
_cell.angle_gamma   90.00
#
_symmetry.space_group_name_H-M   'P 1'
#
loop_
_entity.id
_entity.type
_entity.pdbx_description
1 polymer ?
#
loop_
_entity_poly.entity_id
_entity_poly.type
_entity_poly.pdbx_seq_one_letter_code
_entity_poly.pdbx_strand_id
1 'polypeptide(L)'
;MFRTDITERFEQLKAAKNCEVTQAIIEQLIKQDFHGQLSYEVVDELCEKFKRSRVELALYCIAIAACYAVTPVSDFNVGAVAIGKNGDFYFGANQEFSGECMQQSVHAEQSAISHAFLAGKL
;
A
#
# COMPACT_ATOMS: atom_id res chain seq x y z
N MET A 1 9.36 15.82 5.57
CA MET A 1 7.92 15.93 5.82
C MET A 1 7.21 14.61 5.56
N PHE A 2 7.22 14.06 4.33
CA PHE A 2 6.57 12.76 4.03
C PHE A 2 7.10 11.53 4.79
N ARG A 3 8.43 11.35 4.92
CA ARG A 3 9.02 10.16 5.59
C ARG A 3 8.67 10.06 7.08
N THR A 4 8.50 11.19 7.76
CA THR A 4 8.15 11.21 9.18
C THR A 4 6.70 10.77 9.39
N ASP A 5 5.78 11.29 8.57
CA ASP A 5 4.34 10.98 8.63
C ASP A 5 4.07 9.49 8.36
N ILE A 6 4.66 8.91 7.31
CA ILE A 6 4.41 7.51 6.98
C ILE A 6 4.94 6.53 8.05
N THR A 7 6.06 6.86 8.68
CA THR A 7 6.62 6.03 9.76
C THR A 7 5.66 6.01 10.96
N GLU A 8 5.12 7.17 11.35
CA GLU A 8 4.12 7.26 12.42
C GLU A 8 2.85 6.47 12.10
N ARG A 9 2.34 6.58 10.87
CA ARG A 9 1.17 5.81 10.42
C ARG A 9 1.41 4.30 10.46
N PHE A 10 2.62 3.84 10.08
CA PHE A 10 3.00 2.43 10.19
C PHE A 10 3.09 1.96 11.64
N GLU A 11 3.65 2.76 12.55
CA GLU A 11 3.67 2.42 13.98
C GLU A 11 2.25 2.32 14.56
N GLN A 12 1.38 3.28 14.24
CA GLN A 12 -0.03 3.24 14.64
C GLN A 12 -0.75 1.99 14.12
N LEU A 13 -0.54 1.65 12.84
CA LEU A 13 -1.13 0.46 12.24
C LEU A 13 -0.61 -0.84 12.88
N LYS A 14 0.70 -0.92 13.16
CA LYS A 14 1.29 -2.07 13.87
C LYS A 14 0.68 -2.24 15.26
N ALA A 15 0.52 -1.15 16.01
CA ALA A 15 -0.10 -1.16 17.33
C ALA A 15 -1.59 -1.57 17.27
N ALA A 16 -2.34 -1.09 16.26
CA ALA A 16 -3.77 -1.36 16.13
C ALA A 16 -4.08 -2.79 15.65
N LYS A 17 -3.34 -3.31 14.67
CA LYS A 17 -3.59 -4.65 14.10
C LYS A 17 -2.94 -5.77 14.90
N ASN A 18 -1.78 -5.52 15.52
CA ASN A 18 -0.96 -6.53 16.21
C ASN A 18 -0.88 -7.87 15.46
N CYS A 19 -0.52 -7.82 14.17
CA CYS A 19 -0.52 -8.97 13.28
C CYS A 19 0.88 -9.17 12.68
N GLU A 20 1.43 -10.38 12.82
CA GLU A 20 2.77 -10.72 12.31
C GLU A 20 2.89 -10.54 10.79
N VAL A 21 1.82 -10.82 10.03
CA VAL A 21 1.79 -10.63 8.57
C VAL A 21 1.97 -9.15 8.23
N THR A 22 1.18 -8.29 8.87
CA THR A 22 1.25 -6.83 8.68
C THR A 22 2.61 -6.27 9.08
N GLN A 23 3.17 -6.74 10.20
CA GLN A 23 4.51 -6.33 10.65
C GLN A 23 5.60 -6.73 9.64
N ALA A 24 5.58 -7.97 9.16
CA ALA A 24 6.56 -8.43 8.17
C ALA A 24 6.48 -7.65 6.85
N ILE A 25 5.27 -7.32 6.38
CA ILE A 25 5.11 -6.49 5.16
C ILE A 25 5.66 -5.08 5.39
N ILE A 26 5.33 -4.47 6.53
CA ILE A 26 5.84 -3.12 6.88
C ILE A 26 7.38 -3.13 6.97
N GLU A 27 7.98 -4.16 7.55
CA GLU A 27 9.44 -4.30 7.59
C GLU A 27 10.05 -4.38 6.19
N GLN A 28 9.42 -5.09 5.26
CA GLN A 28 9.87 -5.11 3.87
C GLN A 28 9.76 -3.74 3.21
N LEU A 29 8.65 -3.02 3.43
CA LEU A 29 8.48 -1.64 2.96
C LEU A 29 9.56 -0.71 3.53
N ILE A 30 9.89 -0.81 4.83
CA ILE A 30 10.95 -0.01 5.45
C ILE A 30 12.32 -0.31 4.81
N LYS A 31 12.63 -1.60 4.57
CA LYS A 31 13.91 -2.00 3.94
C LYS A 31 14.09 -1.43 2.53
N GLN A 32 12.99 -1.25 1.80
CA GLN A 32 12.99 -0.66 0.46
C GLN A 32 12.62 0.84 0.45
N ASP A 33 12.88 1.54 1.57
CA ASP A 33 12.64 2.99 1.69
C ASP A 33 11.19 3.41 1.38
N PHE A 34 10.25 2.64 1.91
CA PHE A 34 8.80 2.84 1.81
C PHE A 34 8.26 2.82 0.38
N HIS A 35 9.00 2.24 -0.57
CA HIS A 35 8.48 2.07 -1.91
C HIS A 35 7.28 1.12 -1.87
N GLY A 36 6.09 1.63 -2.23
CA GLY A 36 4.78 0.99 -2.06
C GLY A 36 4.54 -0.18 -3.03
N GLN A 37 5.48 -1.11 -3.11
CA GLN A 37 5.39 -2.31 -3.93
C GLN A 37 6.01 -3.50 -3.20
N LEU A 38 5.62 -4.71 -3.57
CA LEU A 38 6.32 -5.93 -3.19
C LEU A 38 6.61 -6.72 -4.47
N SER A 39 7.86 -7.14 -4.66
CA SER A 39 8.20 -7.98 -5.81
C SER A 39 7.57 -9.37 -5.67
N TYR A 40 7.42 -10.07 -6.78
CA TYR A 40 6.96 -11.46 -6.81
C TYR A 40 7.71 -12.33 -5.79
N GLU A 41 9.04 -12.23 -5.72
CA GLU A 41 9.86 -13.04 -4.82
C GLU A 41 9.49 -12.78 -3.36
N VAL A 42 9.35 -11.51 -2.97
CA VAL A 42 8.94 -11.13 -1.61
C VAL A 42 7.51 -11.59 -1.32
N VAL A 43 6.60 -11.47 -2.29
CA VAL A 43 5.21 -11.93 -2.17
C VAL A 43 5.17 -13.44 -1.95
N ASP A 44 5.93 -14.21 -2.73
CA ASP A 44 5.99 -15.67 -2.67
C ASP A 44 6.57 -16.14 -1.32
N GLU A 45 7.70 -15.56 -0.90
CA GLU A 45 8.32 -15.82 0.41
C GLU A 45 7.35 -15.56 1.58
N LEU A 46 6.60 -14.45 1.54
CA LEU A 46 5.62 -14.12 2.57
C LEU A 46 4.42 -15.06 2.54
N CYS A 47 3.94 -15.45 1.35
CA CYS A 47 2.86 -16.43 1.20
C CYS A 47 3.26 -17.79 1.80
N GLU A 48 4.48 -18.27 1.52
CA GLU A 48 5.01 -19.51 2.08
C GLU A 48 5.17 -19.42 3.60
N LYS A 49 5.80 -18.36 4.10
CA LYS A 49 6.05 -18.14 5.53
C LYS A 49 4.75 -18.15 6.34
N PHE A 50 3.73 -17.45 5.86
CA PHE A 50 2.47 -17.29 6.60
C PHE A 50 1.37 -18.28 6.19
N LYS A 51 1.66 -19.17 5.23
CA LYS A 51 0.72 -20.15 4.66
C LYS A 51 -0.57 -19.48 4.19
N ARG A 52 -0.44 -18.42 3.38
CA ARG A 52 -1.55 -17.64 2.84
C ARG A 52 -1.52 -17.65 1.33
N SER A 53 -2.70 -17.55 0.72
CA SER A 53 -2.80 -17.23 -0.70
C SER A 53 -2.37 -15.79 -0.97
N ARG A 54 -1.98 -15.48 -2.21
CA ARG A 54 -1.64 -14.11 -2.62
C ARG A 54 -2.78 -13.14 -2.41
N VAL A 55 -4.02 -13.56 -2.66
CA VAL A 55 -5.21 -12.71 -2.46
C VAL A 55 -5.39 -12.39 -0.98
N GLU A 56 -5.26 -13.39 -0.10
CA GLU A 56 -5.30 -13.14 1.35
C GLU A 56 -4.18 -12.20 1.79
N LEU A 57 -2.95 -12.39 1.30
CA LEU A 57 -1.83 -11.50 1.58
C LEU A 57 -2.11 -10.07 1.11
N ALA A 58 -2.68 -9.89 -0.09
CA ALA A 58 -3.07 -8.58 -0.62
C ALA A 58 -4.14 -7.90 0.26
N LEU A 59 -5.08 -8.66 0.84
CA LEU A 59 -6.06 -8.10 1.79
C LEU A 59 -5.39 -7.56 3.07
N TYR A 60 -4.32 -8.19 3.57
CA TYR A 60 -3.52 -7.62 4.66
C TYR A 60 -2.81 -6.32 4.27
N CYS A 61 -2.44 -6.18 2.99
CA CYS A 61 -1.79 -4.99 2.45
C CYS A 61 -2.71 -3.78 2.31
N ILE A 62 -4.04 -3.94 2.22
CA ILE A 62 -4.98 -2.82 2.00
C ILE A 62 -4.82 -1.72 3.06
N ALA A 63 -4.78 -2.10 4.34
CA ALA A 63 -4.63 -1.12 5.43
C ALA A 63 -3.24 -0.46 5.44
N ILE A 64 -2.22 -1.18 4.95
CA ILE A 64 -0.86 -0.65 4.82
C ILE A 64 -0.79 0.35 3.67
N ALA A 65 -1.43 0.04 2.53
CA ALA A 65 -1.55 0.95 1.40
C ALA A 65 -2.30 2.24 1.79
N ALA A 66 -3.35 2.14 2.61
CA ALA A 66 -4.09 3.32 3.09
C ALA A 66 -3.22 4.31 3.89
N CYS A 67 -2.11 3.87 4.50
CA CYS A 67 -1.17 4.79 5.17
C CYS A 67 -0.54 5.81 4.20
N TYR A 68 -0.51 5.52 2.89
CA TYR A 68 0.02 6.43 1.86
C TYR A 68 -0.98 7.50 1.40
N ALA A 69 -2.22 7.47 1.90
CA ALA A 69 -3.27 8.38 1.47
C ALA A 69 -2.98 9.85 1.82
N VAL A 70 -3.39 10.76 0.94
CA VAL A 70 -3.31 12.21 1.13
C VAL A 70 -4.74 12.75 1.03
N THR A 71 -5.39 12.97 2.16
CA THR A 71 -6.85 13.22 2.20
C THR A 71 -7.22 14.49 2.98
N PRO A 72 -6.67 15.66 2.65
CA PRO A 72 -6.95 16.89 3.39
C PRO A 72 -8.39 17.43 3.21
N VAL A 73 -9.26 16.77 2.43
CA VAL A 73 -10.66 17.19 2.24
C VAL A 73 -11.61 16.25 2.98
N SER A 74 -11.43 14.93 2.86
CA SER A 74 -12.35 13.95 3.44
C SER A 74 -11.91 13.36 4.77
N ASP A 75 -10.62 13.47 5.11
CA ASP A 75 -9.97 12.70 6.19
C ASP A 75 -10.19 11.17 6.09
N PHE A 76 -10.52 10.67 4.90
CA PHE A 76 -10.89 9.28 4.67
C PHE A 76 -9.83 8.52 3.86
N ASN A 77 -8.92 7.85 4.57
CA ASN A 77 -7.83 7.09 3.99
C ASN A 77 -8.30 5.78 3.35
N VAL A 78 -8.14 5.65 2.04
CA VAL A 78 -8.45 4.44 1.27
C VAL A 78 -7.17 3.88 0.67
N GLY A 79 -6.98 2.57 0.81
CA GLY A 79 -5.88 1.82 0.20
C GLY A 79 -6.39 0.82 -0.84
N ALA A 80 -5.56 0.55 -1.85
CA ALA A 80 -5.79 -0.47 -2.85
C ALA A 80 -4.48 -1.18 -3.19
N VAL A 81 -4.58 -2.41 -3.68
CA VAL A 81 -3.43 -3.20 -4.14
C VAL A 81 -3.76 -3.79 -5.50
N ALA A 82 -2.99 -3.42 -6.52
CA ALA A 82 -3.01 -4.08 -7.81
C ALA A 82 -2.04 -5.25 -7.79
N ILE A 83 -2.49 -6.42 -8.28
CA ILE A 83 -1.64 -7.60 -8.45
C ILE A 83 -1.23 -7.66 -9.92
N GLY A 84 0.07 -7.48 -10.17
CA GLY A 84 0.64 -7.56 -11.51
C GLY A 84 0.53 -8.97 -12.10
N LYS A 85 0.72 -9.09 -13.42
CA LYS A 85 0.64 -10.38 -14.13
C LYS A 85 1.61 -11.43 -13.57
N ASN A 86 2.77 -10.97 -13.09
CA ASN A 86 3.80 -11.83 -12.51
C ASN A 86 3.59 -12.09 -11.00
N GLY A 87 2.58 -11.49 -10.37
CA GLY A 87 2.30 -11.63 -8.94
C GLY A 87 2.93 -10.56 -8.04
N ASP A 88 3.63 -9.58 -8.61
CA ASP A 88 4.07 -8.36 -7.92
C ASP A 88 2.86 -7.60 -7.34
N PHE A 89 3.00 -6.96 -6.18
CA PHE A 89 1.97 -6.09 -5.61
C PHE A 89 2.34 -4.62 -5.79
N TYR A 90 1.39 -3.80 -6.23
CA TYR A 90 1.51 -2.36 -6.39
C TYR A 90 0.47 -1.65 -5.55
N PHE A 91 0.92 -0.82 -4.60
CA PHE A 91 0.03 -0.18 -3.64
C PHE A 91 -0.45 1.14 -4.24
N GLY A 92 -1.69 1.48 -3.93
CA GLY A 92 -2.28 2.77 -4.25
C GLY A 92 -3.07 3.29 -3.06
N ALA A 93 -3.17 4.61 -2.97
CA ALA A 93 -3.94 5.29 -1.96
C ALA A 93 -4.58 6.54 -2.55
N ASN A 94 -5.72 6.96 -2.00
CA ASN A 94 -6.41 8.14 -2.51
C ASN A 94 -5.62 9.43 -2.23
N GLN A 95 -5.72 10.37 -3.17
CA GLN A 95 -5.06 11.67 -3.11
C GLN A 95 -6.07 12.77 -3.43
N GLU A 96 -6.13 13.76 -2.56
CA GLU A 96 -7.01 14.92 -2.63
C GLU A 96 -6.18 16.19 -2.50
N PHE A 97 -6.67 17.28 -3.09
CA PHE A 97 -5.96 18.55 -3.18
C PHE A 97 -6.85 19.68 -2.66
N SER A 98 -6.47 20.28 -1.53
CA SER A 98 -7.24 21.38 -0.92
C SER A 98 -7.29 22.59 -1.84
N GLY A 99 -8.49 23.16 -2.02
CA GLY A 99 -8.69 24.36 -2.85
C GLY A 99 -8.76 24.08 -4.35
N GLU A 100 -8.58 22.83 -4.77
CA GLU A 100 -8.70 22.40 -6.17
C GLU A 100 -10.06 21.74 -6.45
N CYS A 101 -10.38 21.58 -7.73
CA CYS A 101 -11.60 20.92 -8.17
C CYS A 101 -11.57 19.40 -7.89
N MET A 102 -12.72 18.82 -7.55
CA MET A 102 -12.88 17.38 -7.27
C MET A 102 -12.33 16.47 -8.38
N GLN A 103 -12.35 16.92 -9.63
CA GLN A 103 -11.82 16.19 -10.81
C GLN A 103 -10.31 15.96 -10.77
N GLN A 104 -9.57 16.63 -9.88
CA GLN A 104 -8.14 16.38 -9.66
C GLN A 104 -7.89 15.23 -8.67
N SER A 105 -8.93 14.74 -7.98
CA SER A 105 -8.77 13.67 -6.99
C SER A 105 -8.37 12.37 -7.69
N VAL A 106 -7.43 11.65 -7.08
CA VAL A 106 -7.02 10.31 -7.52
C VAL A 106 -7.55 9.30 -6.52
N HIS A 107 -8.30 8.32 -7.00
CA HIS A 107 -8.80 7.22 -6.18
C HIS A 107 -7.68 6.22 -5.90
N ALA A 108 -7.81 5.45 -4.80
CA ALA A 108 -6.80 4.45 -4.44
C ALA A 108 -6.59 3.40 -5.55
N GLU A 109 -7.67 2.98 -6.21
CA GLU A 109 -7.64 2.02 -7.32
C GLU A 109 -6.93 2.60 -8.54
N GLN A 110 -7.20 3.86 -8.88
CA GLN A 110 -6.52 4.58 -9.96
C GLN A 110 -5.02 4.68 -9.65
N SER A 111 -4.67 5.04 -8.41
CA SER A 111 -3.29 5.10 -7.94
C SER A 111 -2.60 3.74 -8.08
N ALA A 112 -3.22 2.64 -7.65
CA ALA A 112 -2.63 1.31 -7.71
C ALA A 112 -2.44 0.82 -9.16
N ILE A 113 -3.43 1.04 -10.03
CA ILE A 113 -3.36 0.69 -11.46
C ILE A 113 -2.27 1.52 -12.15
N SER A 114 -2.26 2.84 -11.94
CA SER A 114 -1.22 3.71 -12.52
C SER A 114 0.18 3.35 -12.01
N HIS A 115 0.31 2.98 -10.74
CA HIS A 115 1.58 2.52 -10.17
C HIS A 115 2.08 1.25 -10.88
N ALA A 116 1.22 0.24 -11.04
CA ALA A 116 1.56 -0.98 -11.78
C ALA A 116 1.89 -0.69 -13.26
N PHE A 117 1.17 0.23 -13.90
CA PHE A 117 1.41 0.63 -15.29
C PHE A 117 2.78 1.28 -15.46
N LEU A 118 3.12 2.25 -14.59
CA LEU A 118 4.41 2.95 -14.63
C LEU A 118 5.59 2.04 -14.29
N ALA A 119 5.36 0.97 -13.53
CA ALA A 119 6.35 -0.08 -13.29
C ALA A 119 6.53 -1.04 -14.48
N GLY A 120 5.73 -0.90 -15.55
CA GLY A 120 5.78 -1.73 -16.77
C GLY A 120 5.10 -3.09 -16.64
N LYS A 121 4.09 -3.20 -15.77
CA LYS A 121 3.62 -4.49 -15.21
C LYS A 121 2.13 -4.78 -15.45
N LEU A 122 1.46 -3.88 -16.18
CA LEU A 122 0.12 -4.07 -16.75
C LEU A 122 0.21 -4.37 -18.24
#